data_AF-A0A7W7SHW6-F1
#
_entry.id   AF-A0A7W7SHW6-F1
#
_cell.length_a   1.000
_cell.length_b   1.000
_cell.length_c   1.000
_cell.angle_alpha   90.00
_cell.angle_beta   90.00
_cell.angle_gamma   90.00
#
_symmetry.space_group_name_H-M   'P 1'
#
loop_
_entity.id
_entity.type
_entity.pdbx_description
1 polymer ?
#
loop_
_entity_poly.entity_id
_entity_poly.type
_entity_poly.pdbx_seq_one_letter_code
_entity_poly.pdbx_strand_id
1 'polypeptide(L)' 'MFEEELREQLDQARLALAAAREAGDDEGVEAYQGRITALIRIAAHHGIVLPHSKDEEVD' A
#
# COMPACT_ATOMS: atom_id res chain seq x y z
N MET A 1 5.08 -16.82 5.09
CA MET A 1 3.86 -16.49 5.85
C MET A 1 3.73 -14.97 6.01
N PHE A 2 4.22 -14.33 7.08
CA PHE A 2 3.97 -12.89 7.31
C PHE A 2 4.47 -11.96 6.18
N GLU A 3 5.67 -12.18 5.65
CA GLU A 3 6.18 -11.39 4.51
C GLU A 3 5.32 -11.57 3.24
N GLU A 4 4.89 -12.79 2.96
CA GLU A 4 4.03 -13.09 1.80
C GLU A 4 2.65 -12.44 1.96
N GLU A 5 2.07 -12.50 3.16
CA GLU A 5 0.82 -11.82 3.49
C GLU A 5 0.93 -10.29 3.34
N LEU A 6 2.06 -9.69 3.75
CA LEU A 6 2.31 -8.27 3.55
C LEU A 6 2.43 -7.90 2.07
N ARG A 7 3.10 -8.73 1.26
CA ARG A 7 3.20 -8.55 -0.20
C ARG A 7 1.83 -8.63 -0.85
N GLU A 8 1.04 -9.65 -0.53
CA GLU A 8 -0.31 -9.82 -1.05
C GLU A 8 -1.22 -8.64 -0.69
N GLN A 9 -1.18 -8.19 0.56
CA GLN A 9 -1.97 -7.04 1.00
C GLN A 9 -1.54 -5.74 0.32
N LEU A 10 -0.24 -5.56 0.06
CA LEU A 10 0.29 -4.41 -0.65
C LEU A 10 -0.17 -4.41 -2.12
N ASP A 11 -0.10 -5.56 -2.78
CA ASP A 11 -0.56 -5.70 -4.17
C ASP A 11 -2.08 -5.46 -4.29
N GLN A 12 -2.86 -5.98 -3.34
CA GLN A 12 -4.31 -5.71 -3.28
C GLN A 12 -4.61 -4.22 -3.06
N ALA A 13 -3.88 -3.55 -2.17
CA ALA A 13 -4.08 -2.12 -1.92
C ALA A 13 -3.74 -1.26 -3.16
N ARG A 14 -2.71 -1.65 -3.93
CA ARG A 14 -2.36 -0.99 -5.20
C ARG A 14 -3.43 -1.16 -6.28
N LEU A 15 -3.97 -2.37 -6.41
CA LEU A 15 -5.07 -2.63 -7.35
C LEU A 15 -6.31 -1.82 -6.98
N ALA A 16 -6.64 -1.75 -5.68
CA ALA A 16 -7.76 -0.97 -5.19
C ALA A 16 -7.55 0.54 -5.39
N LEU A 17 -6.34 1.04 -5.18
CA LEU A 17 -5.97 2.43 -5.48
C LEU A 17 -6.14 2.75 -6.97
N ALA A 18 -5.68 1.87 -7.86
CA ALA A 18 -5.86 2.04 -9.30
C ALA A 18 -7.35 2.09 -9.68
N ALA A 19 -8.16 1.18 -9.13
CA ALA A 19 -9.61 1.17 -9.35
C ALA A 19 -10.30 2.44 -8.82
N ALA A 20 -9.91 2.93 -7.64
CA ALA A 20 -10.43 4.18 -7.09
C ALA A 20 -10.10 5.39 -7.98
N ARG A 21 -8.86 5.46 -8.49
CA ARG A 21 -8.45 6.50 -9.45
C ARG A 21 -9.25 6.45 -10.75
N GLU A 22 -9.46 5.25 -11.30
CA GLU A 22 -10.26 5.07 -12.52
C GLU A 22 -11.72 5.45 -12.31
N ALA A 23 -12.26 5.22 -11.11
CA ALA A 23 -13.63 5.59 -10.74
C ALA A 23 -13.81 7.08 -10.38
N GLY A 24 -12.72 7.84 -10.21
CA GLY A 24 -12.78 9.20 -9.65
C GLY A 24 -13.22 9.22 -8.19
N ASP A 25 -12.93 8.15 -7.44
CA ASP A 25 -13.24 7.99 -6.02
C ASP A 25 -12.11 8.57 -5.16
N ASP A 26 -12.15 9.88 -4.93
CA ASP A 26 -11.10 10.61 -4.21
C ASP A 26 -10.92 10.11 -2.76
N GLU A 27 -12.01 9.72 -2.08
CA GLU A 27 -11.97 9.16 -0.73
C GLU A 27 -11.29 7.79 -0.73
N GLY A 28 -11.65 6.93 -1.71
CA GLY A 28 -10.98 5.66 -1.93
C GLY A 28 -9.48 5.83 -2.23
N VAL A 29 -9.13 6.83 -3.04
CA VAL A 29 -7.72 7.14 -3.35
C VAL A 29 -6.94 7.47 -2.07
N GLU A 30 -7.44 8.36 -1.23
CA GLU A 30 -6.79 8.73 0.03
C GLU A 30 -6.68 7.53 0.98
N ALA A 31 -7.76 6.75 1.12
CA ALA A 31 -7.79 5.58 1.99
C ALA A 31 -6.76 4.51 1.57
N TYR A 32 -6.68 4.19 0.27
CA TYR A 32 -5.72 3.18 -0.21
C TYR A 32 -4.29 3.67 -0.21
N GLN A 33 -4.03 4.98 -0.43
CA GLN A 33 -2.71 5.57 -0.22
C GLN A 33 -2.26 5.40 1.23
N GLY A 34 -3.10 5.77 2.20
CA GLY A 34 -2.79 5.59 3.63
C GLY A 34 -2.53 4.13 4.00
N ARG A 35 -3.31 3.19 3.43
CA ARG A 35 -3.11 1.75 3.65
C ARG A 35 -1.77 1.26 3.10
N ILE A 36 -1.37 1.69 1.91
CA ILE A 36 -0.08 1.35 1.30
C ILE A 36 1.07 1.84 2.19
N THR A 37 1.04 3.10 2.62
CA THR A 37 2.03 3.68 3.53
C THR A 37 2.13 2.88 4.84
N ALA A 38 1.00 2.52 5.43
CA ALA A 38 0.97 1.75 6.68
C ALA A 38 1.60 0.35 6.51
N LEU A 39 1.30 -0.35 5.42
CA LEU A 39 1.87 -1.68 5.13
C LEU A 39 3.39 -1.63 4.95
N ILE A 40 3.90 -0.60 4.26
CA ILE A 40 5.34 -0.39 4.09
C ILE A 40 6.01 -0.13 5.44
N ARG A 41 5.42 0.72 6.29
CA ARG A 41 5.93 1.00 7.65
C ARG A 41 5.93 -0.23 8.54
N ILE A 42 4.88 -1.04 8.50
CA ILE A 42 4.82 -2.32 9.23
C ILE A 42 5.94 -3.24 8.76
N ALA A 43 6.12 -3.41 7.44
CA ALA A 43 7.19 -4.25 6.92
C ALA A 43 8.57 -3.78 7.38
N ALA A 44 8.85 -2.48 7.27
CA ALA A 44 10.10 -1.88 7.71
C ALA A 44 10.35 -2.08 9.22
N HIS A 45 9.32 -1.93 10.05
CA HIS A 45 9.41 -2.20 11.50
C HIS A 45 9.83 -3.64 11.80
N HIS A 46 9.44 -4.59 10.95
CA HIS A 46 9.82 -6.00 11.06
C HIS A 46 11.09 -6.37 10.29
N GLY A 47 11.81 -5.39 9.72
CA GLY A 47 13.03 -5.63 8.93
C GLY A 47 12.77 -6.26 7.55
N ILE A 48 11.52 -6.22 7.08
CA ILE A 48 11.11 -6.72 5.76
C ILE A 48 11.16 -5.57 4.78
N VAL A 49 11.85 -5.78 3.65
CA VAL A 49 11.89 -4.81 2.56
C VAL A 49 10.86 -5.20 1.51
N LEU A 50 9.76 -4.44 1.43
CA LEU A 50 8.80 -4.57 0.34
C LEU A 50 9.22 -3.66 -0.83
N PRO A 51 9.09 -4.10 -2.09
CA PRO A 51 9.31 -3.22 -3.23
C PRO A 51 8.21 -2.16 -3.29
N HIS A 52 8.60 -0.89 -3.25
CA HIS A 52 7.71 0.26 -3.32
C HIS A 52 8.39 1.45 -4.01
N SER A 53 7.58 2.38 -4.48
CA SER A 53 8.02 3.67 -5.01
C SER A 53 8.10 4.71 -3.90
N LYS A 54 8.90 5.76 -4.09
CA LYS A 54 9.05 6.85 -3.09
C LYS A 54 7.73 7.55 -2.77
N ASP A 55 6.80 7.57 -3.71
CA ASP A 55 5.48 8.18 -3.55
C ASP A 55 4.56 7.35 -2.63
N GLU A 56 4.94 6.10 -2.32
CA GLU A 56 4.21 5.21 -1.41
C GLU A 56 4.73 5.30 0.04
N GLU A 57 5.90 5.92 0.26
CA GLU A 57 6.51 6.17 1.57
C GLU A 57 6.12 7.55 2.15
N VAL A 58 4.88 7.98 1.97
CA VAL A 58 4.48 9.34 2.40
C VAL A 58 4.67 9.50 3.93
N ASP A 59 5.32 10.59 4.35
CA ASP A 59 5.68 10.95 5.74
C ASP A 59 4.46 11.38 6.57
#